data_AF-A0A917EYM1-F1
#
_entry.id   AF-A0A917EYM1-F1
#
_cell.length_a   1.000
_cell.length_b   1.000
_cell.length_c   1.000
_cell.angle_alpha   90.00
_cell.angle_beta   90.00
_cell.angle_gamma   90.00
#
_symmetry.space_group_name_H-M   'P 1'
#
loop_
_entity.id
_entity.type
_entity.pdbx_description
1 polymer ?
#
loop_
_entity_poly.entity_id
_entity_poly.type
_entity_poly.pdbx_seq_one_letter_code
_entity_poly.pdbx_strand_id
1 'polypeptide(L)'
;MGLWQRFSMIFKAKASQALDRAEDPRQTLDYSYERQLEMLTKVRRGVADVATSRKRLEMQITQLTTQQTKLTDQAQKAIDVGREDLAREALSRKSGLTGQITDLQAQHEQLQGEEEKLTRASQQLQAKVDSFRTRKETIKATYSAAEAQTKINEAFSGISTEMGDVGQAVQRAEDKTAAMQARAGAIDELLASGALDEPGALGRGDDISRELEQMSSQSDVESELAALKSKSPTQGQLGAGAGEDQPVLDAAEQTDPQKNTE
;
A
#
# COMPACT_ATOMS: atom_id res chain seq x y z
N MET A 1 6.82 -27.42 23.09
CA MET A 1 7.20 -26.62 21.89
C MET A 1 6.85 -27.43 20.64
N GLY A 2 5.59 -27.38 20.18
CA GLY A 2 5.07 -28.36 19.22
C GLY A 2 5.27 -28.00 17.75
N LEU A 3 5.40 -29.00 16.88
CA LEU A 3 5.47 -28.86 15.42
C LEU A 3 4.32 -28.03 14.83
N TRP A 4 3.16 -28.04 15.48
CA TRP A 4 1.99 -27.20 15.17
C TRP A 4 2.28 -25.69 15.17
N GLN A 5 3.12 -25.19 16.09
CA GLN A 5 3.51 -23.77 16.08
C GLN A 5 4.37 -23.44 14.86
N ARG A 6 5.26 -24.36 14.45
CA ARG A 6 6.07 -24.21 13.22
C ARG A 6 5.20 -24.28 11.96
N PHE A 7 4.21 -25.17 11.91
CA PHE A 7 3.30 -25.27 10.78
C PHE A 7 2.42 -24.02 10.64
N SER A 8 1.86 -23.52 11.75
CA SER A 8 1.12 -22.25 11.80
C SER A 8 2.00 -21.06 11.40
N MET A 9 3.25 -21.01 11.85
CA MET A 9 4.20 -19.95 11.51
C MET A 9 4.61 -19.98 10.04
N ILE A 10 4.79 -21.16 9.43
CA ILE A 10 5.05 -21.30 7.97
C ILE A 10 3.82 -20.87 7.16
N PHE A 11 2.60 -21.21 7.62
CA PHE A 11 1.37 -20.79 6.94
C PHE A 11 1.12 -19.28 7.09
N LYS A 12 1.36 -18.69 8.26
CA LYS A 12 1.33 -17.23 8.47
C LYS A 12 2.39 -16.51 7.65
N ALA A 13 3.62 -17.02 7.58
CA ALA A 13 4.69 -16.42 6.78
C ALA A 13 4.39 -16.46 5.28
N LYS A 14 3.76 -17.54 4.78
CA LYS A 14 3.29 -17.59 3.39
C LYS A 14 2.03 -16.76 3.14
N ALA A 15 1.18 -16.58 4.14
CA ALA A 15 0.01 -15.71 4.05
C ALA A 15 0.40 -14.22 4.06
N SER A 16 1.32 -13.79 4.93
CA SER A 16 1.87 -12.43 4.91
C SER A 16 2.63 -12.18 3.61
N GLN A 17 3.53 -13.08 3.22
CA GLN A 17 4.29 -12.97 1.96
C GLN A 17 3.42 -13.10 0.68
N ALA A 18 2.15 -13.49 0.80
CA ALA A 18 1.16 -13.42 -0.27
C ALA A 18 0.29 -12.15 -0.19
N LEU A 19 0.06 -11.61 1.01
CA LEU A 19 -0.63 -10.34 1.25
C LEU A 19 0.25 -9.15 0.82
N ASP A 20 1.52 -9.12 1.25
CA ASP A 20 2.54 -8.16 0.79
C ASP A 20 2.73 -8.22 -0.74
N ARG A 21 2.47 -9.40 -1.35
CA ARG A 21 2.53 -9.60 -2.81
C ARG A 21 1.31 -9.07 -3.55
N ALA A 22 0.19 -8.88 -2.87
CA ALA A 22 -0.96 -8.14 -3.38
C ALA A 22 -0.78 -6.61 -3.26
N GLU A 23 0.17 -6.16 -2.44
CA GLU A 23 0.44 -4.74 -2.18
C GLU A 23 1.53 -4.12 -3.07
N ASP A 24 2.44 -4.91 -3.67
CA ASP A 24 3.51 -4.36 -4.53
C ASP A 24 2.93 -3.73 -5.83
N PRO A 25 2.92 -2.39 -5.97
CA PRO A 25 2.31 -1.72 -7.12
C PRO A 25 3.07 -2.00 -8.42
N ARG A 26 4.33 -2.45 -8.34
CA ARG A 26 5.15 -2.77 -9.52
C ARG A 26 4.53 -3.93 -10.30
N GLN A 27 4.09 -4.98 -9.60
CA GLN A 27 3.51 -6.20 -10.20
C GLN A 27 2.13 -5.93 -10.81
N THR A 28 1.28 -5.17 -10.12
CA THR A 28 -0.06 -4.83 -10.62
C THR A 28 -0.02 -3.91 -11.84
N LEU A 29 0.94 -2.97 -11.89
CA LEU A 29 1.18 -2.13 -13.06
C LEU A 29 1.79 -2.91 -14.24
N ASP A 30 2.71 -3.84 -14.01
CA ASP A 30 3.27 -4.70 -15.06
C ASP A 30 2.17 -5.57 -15.69
N TYR A 31 1.35 -6.26 -14.89
CA TYR A 31 0.18 -7.01 -15.37
C TYR A 31 -0.82 -6.14 -16.15
N SER A 32 -1.11 -4.94 -15.64
CA SER A 32 -2.02 -3.99 -16.29
C SER A 32 -1.48 -3.49 -17.64
N TYR A 33 -0.15 -3.39 -17.80
CA TYR A 33 0.50 -3.03 -19.05
C TYR A 33 0.45 -4.19 -20.07
N GLU A 34 0.73 -5.42 -19.64
CA GLU A 34 0.61 -6.62 -20.49
C GLU A 34 -0.82 -6.79 -21.02
N ARG A 35 -1.83 -6.61 -20.16
CA ARG A 35 -3.24 -6.67 -20.57
C ARG A 35 -3.62 -5.58 -21.58
N GLN A 36 -3.03 -4.38 -21.45
CA GLN A 36 -3.20 -3.30 -22.44
C GLN A 36 -2.56 -3.63 -23.79
N LEU A 37 -1.36 -4.24 -23.81
CA LEU A 37 -0.72 -4.73 -25.04
C LEU A 37 -1.51 -5.84 -25.72
N GLU A 38 -2.10 -6.77 -24.94
CA GLU A 38 -2.97 -7.83 -25.45
C GLU A 38 -4.23 -7.24 -26.10
N MET A 39 -4.89 -6.28 -25.45
CA MET A 39 -6.05 -5.58 -26.01
C MET A 39 -5.70 -4.83 -27.29
N LEU A 40 -4.59 -4.10 -27.31
CA LEU A 40 -4.08 -3.40 -28.49
C LEU A 40 -3.84 -4.37 -29.67
N THR A 41 -3.26 -5.53 -29.38
CA THR A 41 -3.01 -6.58 -30.38
C THR A 41 -4.32 -7.14 -30.94
N LYS A 42 -5.34 -7.36 -30.09
CA LYS A 42 -6.68 -7.79 -30.53
C LYS A 42 -7.37 -6.75 -31.39
N VAL A 43 -7.30 -5.46 -31.02
CA VAL A 43 -7.86 -4.37 -31.83
C VAL A 43 -7.17 -4.27 -33.19
N ARG A 44 -5.82 -4.34 -33.24
CA ARG A 44 -5.07 -4.38 -34.50
C ARG A 44 -5.45 -5.55 -35.40
N ARG A 45 -5.66 -6.74 -34.81
CA ARG A 45 -6.15 -7.90 -35.55
C ARG A 45 -7.55 -7.67 -36.12
N GLY A 46 -8.47 -7.13 -35.31
CA GLY A 46 -9.82 -6.77 -35.76
C GLY A 46 -9.82 -5.77 -36.92
N VAL A 47 -8.95 -4.75 -36.90
CA VAL A 47 -8.75 -3.84 -38.05
C VAL A 47 -8.32 -4.62 -39.30
N ALA A 48 -7.35 -5.53 -39.18
CA ALA A 48 -6.87 -6.32 -40.30
C ALA A 48 -7.92 -7.30 -40.86
N ASP A 49 -8.74 -7.90 -39.99
CA ASP A 49 -9.83 -8.81 -40.37
C ASP A 49 -10.96 -8.05 -41.12
N VAL A 50 -11.29 -6.82 -40.70
CA VAL A 50 -12.23 -5.92 -41.41
C VAL A 50 -11.64 -5.46 -42.75
N ALA A 51 -10.39 -4.98 -42.77
CA ALA A 51 -9.72 -4.56 -44.00
C ALA A 51 -9.62 -5.69 -45.04
N THR A 52 -9.36 -6.92 -44.59
CA THR A 52 -9.36 -8.13 -45.43
C THR A 52 -10.75 -8.41 -46.00
N SER A 53 -11.80 -8.25 -45.19
CA SER A 53 -13.20 -8.44 -45.61
C SER A 53 -13.63 -7.38 -46.63
N ARG A 54 -13.31 -6.10 -46.38
CA ARG A 54 -13.53 -5.01 -47.35
C ARG A 54 -12.79 -5.26 -48.66
N LYS A 55 -11.52 -5.67 -48.62
CA LYS A 55 -10.75 -5.96 -49.83
C LYS A 55 -11.32 -7.15 -50.62
N ARG A 56 -11.93 -8.13 -49.95
CA ARG A 56 -12.66 -9.23 -50.59
C ARG A 56 -13.90 -8.71 -51.36
N LEU A 57 -14.69 -7.82 -50.77
CA LEU A 57 -15.81 -7.18 -51.47
C LEU A 57 -15.33 -6.35 -52.66
N GLU A 58 -14.25 -5.58 -52.50
CA GLU A 58 -13.66 -4.76 -53.56
C GLU A 58 -13.26 -5.60 -54.79
N MET A 59 -12.68 -6.79 -54.56
CA MET A 59 -12.37 -7.75 -55.63
C MET A 59 -13.62 -8.33 -56.29
N GLN A 60 -14.68 -8.63 -55.54
CA GLN A 60 -15.96 -9.11 -56.09
C GLN A 60 -16.65 -8.03 -56.94
N ILE A 61 -16.71 -6.79 -56.44
CA ILE A 61 -17.22 -5.63 -57.19
C ILE A 61 -16.46 -5.51 -58.52
N THR A 62 -15.12 -5.53 -58.48
CA THR A 62 -14.28 -5.45 -59.69
C THR A 62 -14.58 -6.56 -60.70
N GLN A 63 -14.78 -7.80 -60.24
CA GLN A 63 -15.15 -8.93 -61.09
C GLN A 63 -16.54 -8.77 -61.74
N LEU A 64 -17.53 -8.28 -60.98
CA LEU A 64 -18.88 -8.04 -61.49
C LEU A 64 -18.91 -6.85 -62.45
N THR A 65 -18.21 -5.76 -62.14
CA THR A 65 -18.05 -4.60 -63.05
C THR A 65 -17.42 -5.03 -64.37
N THR A 66 -16.40 -5.90 -64.34
CA THR A 66 -15.79 -6.46 -65.56
C THR A 66 -16.80 -7.26 -66.41
N GLN A 67 -17.71 -8.01 -65.77
CA GLN A 67 -18.80 -8.73 -66.47
C GLN A 67 -19.86 -7.77 -67.01
N GLN A 68 -20.22 -6.73 -66.26
CA GLN A 68 -21.14 -5.66 -66.66
C GLN A 68 -20.61 -4.88 -67.89
N THR A 69 -19.30 -4.64 -67.96
CA THR A 69 -18.64 -4.08 -69.14
C THR A 69 -18.76 -5.02 -70.35
N LYS A 70 -18.41 -6.30 -70.20
CA LYS A 70 -18.54 -7.29 -71.29
C LYS A 70 -19.98 -7.41 -71.83
N LEU A 71 -20.99 -7.35 -70.96
CA LEU A 71 -22.40 -7.33 -71.39
C LEU A 71 -22.77 -6.03 -72.11
N THR A 72 -22.15 -4.91 -71.75
CA THR A 72 -22.31 -3.62 -72.47
C THR A 72 -21.69 -3.72 -73.87
N ASP A 73 -20.49 -4.28 -74.00
CA ASP A 73 -19.83 -4.50 -75.30
C ASP A 73 -20.62 -5.47 -76.20
N GLN A 74 -21.20 -6.51 -75.60
CA GLN A 74 -22.07 -7.47 -76.30
C GLN A 74 -23.37 -6.81 -76.77
N ALA A 75 -24.00 -5.98 -75.93
CA ALA A 75 -25.19 -5.23 -76.31
C ALA A 75 -24.92 -4.26 -77.46
N GLN A 76 -23.80 -3.53 -77.41
CA GLN A 76 -23.40 -2.63 -78.49
C GLN A 76 -23.19 -3.39 -79.81
N LYS A 77 -22.38 -4.46 -79.79
CA LYS A 77 -22.13 -5.29 -80.99
C LYS A 77 -23.41 -5.90 -81.55
N ALA A 78 -24.36 -6.28 -80.70
CA ALA A 78 -25.65 -6.80 -81.12
C ALA A 78 -26.50 -5.74 -81.84
N ILE A 79 -26.49 -4.49 -81.36
CA ILE A 79 -27.12 -3.34 -82.04
C ILE A 79 -26.43 -3.08 -83.39
N ASP A 80 -25.10 -3.09 -83.44
CA ASP A 80 -24.32 -2.82 -84.66
C ASP A 80 -24.63 -3.84 -85.80
N VAL A 81 -25.03 -5.07 -85.46
CA VAL A 81 -25.46 -6.11 -86.41
C VAL A 81 -26.98 -6.26 -86.53
N GLY A 82 -27.77 -5.32 -86.01
CA GLY A 82 -29.23 -5.30 -86.13
C GLY A 82 -29.98 -6.35 -85.30
N ARG A 83 -29.34 -6.94 -84.28
CA ARG A 83 -29.90 -7.99 -83.41
C ARG A 83 -30.37 -7.43 -82.06
N GLU A 84 -31.46 -6.68 -82.10
CA GLU A 84 -32.09 -6.09 -80.92
C GLU A 84 -32.54 -7.11 -79.87
N ASP A 85 -32.87 -8.34 -80.29
CA ASP A 85 -33.21 -9.47 -79.42
C ASP A 85 -32.06 -9.76 -78.44
N LEU A 86 -30.84 -9.96 -78.97
CA LEU A 86 -29.63 -10.20 -78.19
C LEU A 86 -29.22 -8.98 -77.37
N ALA A 87 -29.36 -7.78 -77.93
CA ALA A 87 -29.05 -6.54 -77.20
C ALA A 87 -29.92 -6.39 -75.94
N ARG A 88 -31.23 -6.65 -76.06
CA ARG A 88 -32.19 -6.59 -74.95
C ARG A 88 -31.90 -7.65 -73.89
N GLU A 89 -31.49 -8.86 -74.29
CA GLU A 89 -31.06 -9.90 -73.34
C GLU A 89 -29.77 -9.52 -72.59
N ALA A 90 -28.75 -9.02 -73.29
CA ALA A 90 -27.49 -8.58 -72.69
C ALA A 90 -27.71 -7.42 -71.69
N LEU A 91 -28.57 -6.46 -72.03
CA LEU A 91 -28.96 -5.36 -71.14
C LEU A 91 -29.78 -5.84 -69.93
N SER A 92 -30.65 -6.84 -70.08
CA SER A 92 -31.38 -7.46 -68.97
C SER A 92 -30.41 -8.10 -67.95
N ARG A 93 -29.45 -8.90 -68.45
CA ARG A 93 -28.38 -9.47 -67.62
C ARG A 93 -27.52 -8.39 -66.95
N LYS A 94 -27.20 -7.31 -67.66
CA LYS A 94 -26.46 -6.15 -67.14
C LYS A 94 -27.21 -5.48 -66.00
N SER A 95 -28.54 -5.34 -66.10
CA SER A 95 -29.38 -4.79 -65.03
C SER A 95 -29.26 -5.61 -63.75
N GLY A 96 -29.32 -6.94 -63.86
CA GLY A 96 -29.13 -7.85 -62.72
C GLY A 96 -27.77 -7.70 -62.03
N LEU A 97 -26.67 -7.60 -62.80
CA LEU A 97 -25.34 -7.33 -62.25
C LEU A 97 -25.24 -5.93 -61.60
N THR A 98 -25.95 -4.94 -62.16
CA THR A 98 -25.93 -3.56 -61.65
C THR A 98 -26.52 -3.50 -60.24
N GLY A 99 -27.61 -4.23 -59.96
CA GLY A 99 -28.17 -4.35 -58.61
C GLY A 99 -27.16 -4.97 -57.62
N GLN A 100 -26.58 -6.11 -57.98
CA GLN A 100 -25.58 -6.80 -57.14
C GLN A 100 -24.34 -5.93 -56.85
N ILE A 101 -23.88 -5.13 -57.82
CA ILE A 101 -22.78 -4.20 -57.64
C ILE A 101 -23.15 -3.11 -56.62
N THR A 102 -24.34 -2.50 -56.74
CA THR A 102 -24.83 -1.49 -55.78
C THR A 102 -24.91 -2.04 -54.36
N ASP A 103 -25.46 -3.26 -54.18
CA ASP A 103 -25.57 -3.90 -52.87
C ASP A 103 -24.20 -4.17 -52.23
N LEU A 104 -23.22 -4.61 -53.02
CA LEU A 104 -21.84 -4.84 -52.57
C LEU A 104 -21.09 -3.54 -52.31
N GLN A 105 -21.35 -2.48 -53.07
CA GLN A 105 -20.77 -1.15 -52.86
C GLN A 105 -21.23 -0.57 -51.51
N ALA A 106 -22.52 -0.66 -51.18
CA ALA A 106 -23.04 -0.24 -49.89
C ALA A 106 -22.38 -1.00 -48.72
N GLN A 107 -22.20 -2.31 -48.86
CA GLN A 107 -21.49 -3.14 -47.86
C GLN A 107 -19.99 -2.77 -47.75
N HIS A 108 -19.33 -2.47 -48.87
CA HIS A 108 -17.93 -2.03 -48.88
C HIS A 108 -17.76 -0.68 -48.17
N GLU A 109 -18.65 0.28 -48.43
CA GLU A 109 -18.66 1.59 -47.77
C GLU A 109 -18.92 1.47 -46.26
N GLN A 110 -19.84 0.60 -45.84
CA GLN A 110 -20.05 0.28 -44.42
C GLN A 110 -18.75 -0.26 -43.78
N LEU A 111 -18.13 -1.28 -44.38
CA LEU A 111 -16.88 -1.85 -43.85
C LEU A 111 -15.73 -0.85 -43.86
N GLN A 112 -15.68 0.08 -44.81
CA GLN A 112 -14.70 1.17 -44.80
C GLN A 112 -14.91 2.09 -43.59
N GLY A 113 -16.16 2.51 -43.34
CA GLY A 113 -16.51 3.31 -42.17
C GLY A 113 -16.22 2.61 -40.84
N GLU A 114 -16.32 1.28 -40.79
CA GLU A 114 -15.93 0.46 -39.63
C GLU A 114 -14.41 0.34 -39.49
N GLU A 115 -13.67 0.10 -40.58
CA GLU A 115 -12.19 0.05 -40.61
C GLU A 115 -11.59 1.37 -40.11
N GLU A 116 -12.11 2.51 -40.56
CA GLU A 116 -11.65 3.82 -40.12
C GLU A 116 -11.90 4.06 -38.62
N LYS A 117 -13.08 3.70 -38.11
CA LYS A 117 -13.41 3.81 -36.67
C LYS A 117 -12.49 2.95 -35.83
N LEU A 118 -12.28 1.68 -36.21
CA LEU A 118 -11.38 0.77 -35.51
C LEU A 118 -9.91 1.22 -35.58
N THR A 119 -9.49 1.79 -36.71
CA THR A 119 -8.14 2.35 -36.87
C THR A 119 -7.90 3.52 -35.93
N ARG A 120 -8.84 4.48 -35.85
CA ARG A 120 -8.78 5.61 -34.91
C ARG A 120 -8.78 5.12 -33.45
N ALA A 121 -9.61 4.13 -33.12
CA ALA A 121 -9.63 3.52 -31.79
C ALA A 121 -8.31 2.81 -31.45
N SER A 122 -7.68 2.12 -32.42
CA SER A 122 -6.37 1.49 -32.26
C SER A 122 -5.25 2.51 -31.98
N GLN A 123 -5.24 3.64 -32.69
CA GLN A 123 -4.30 4.74 -32.47
C GLN A 123 -4.47 5.37 -31.09
N GLN A 124 -5.71 5.64 -30.67
CA GLN A 124 -6.01 6.15 -29.33
C GLN A 124 -5.60 5.17 -28.22
N LEU A 125 -5.81 3.85 -28.44
CA LEU A 125 -5.40 2.83 -27.49
C LEU A 125 -3.87 2.75 -27.39
N GLN A 126 -3.13 2.80 -28.52
CA GLN A 126 -1.66 2.86 -28.53
C GLN A 126 -1.15 4.05 -27.69
N ALA A 127 -1.67 5.26 -27.92
CA ALA A 127 -1.29 6.45 -27.15
C ALA A 127 -1.57 6.30 -25.63
N LYS A 128 -2.66 5.62 -25.26
CA LYS A 128 -2.96 5.27 -23.86
C LYS A 128 -1.95 4.27 -23.31
N VAL A 129 -1.59 3.22 -24.05
CA VAL A 129 -0.58 2.23 -23.64
C VAL A 129 0.79 2.87 -23.43
N ASP A 130 1.21 3.80 -24.29
CA ASP A 130 2.51 4.49 -24.17
C ASP A 130 2.55 5.47 -22.99
N SER A 131 1.45 6.19 -22.75
CA SER A 131 1.35 7.05 -21.56
C SER A 131 1.30 6.22 -20.26
N PHE A 132 0.64 5.06 -20.28
CA PHE A 132 0.63 4.11 -19.16
C PHE A 132 2.01 3.52 -18.91
N ARG A 133 2.78 3.14 -19.94
CA ARG A 133 4.17 2.68 -19.82
C ARG A 133 5.02 3.73 -19.08
N THR A 134 4.92 4.98 -19.49
CA THR A 134 5.70 6.09 -18.90
C THR A 134 5.32 6.30 -17.43
N ARG A 135 4.01 6.34 -17.13
CA ARG A 135 3.49 6.45 -15.76
C ARG A 135 3.90 5.26 -14.90
N LYS A 136 3.89 4.04 -15.45
CA LYS A 136 4.35 2.83 -14.76
C LYS A 136 5.80 2.97 -14.31
N GLU A 137 6.74 3.27 -15.22
CA GLU A 137 8.16 3.39 -14.84
C GLU A 137 8.37 4.50 -13.80
N THR A 138 7.64 5.62 -13.91
CA THR A 138 7.66 6.69 -12.90
C THR A 138 7.20 6.19 -11.53
N ILE A 139 6.07 5.48 -11.44
CA ILE A 139 5.56 4.94 -10.16
C ILE A 139 6.52 3.87 -9.61
N LYS A 140 7.08 2.99 -10.45
CA LYS A 140 8.05 1.97 -10.04
C LYS A 140 9.32 2.61 -9.45
N ALA A 141 9.80 3.70 -10.05
CA ALA A 141 10.94 4.47 -9.55
C ALA A 141 10.62 5.17 -8.22
N THR A 142 9.52 5.92 -8.15
CA THR A 142 9.08 6.61 -6.92
C THR A 142 8.85 5.63 -5.76
N TYR A 143 8.21 4.48 -6.02
CA TYR A 143 8.02 3.44 -5.02
C TYR A 143 9.36 2.88 -4.52
N SER A 144 10.30 2.60 -5.42
CA SER A 144 11.63 2.10 -5.02
C SER A 144 12.46 3.14 -4.26
N ALA A 145 12.30 4.43 -4.56
CA ALA A 145 12.90 5.51 -3.80
C ALA A 145 12.29 5.65 -2.39
N ALA A 146 10.96 5.55 -2.27
CA ALA A 146 10.26 5.52 -0.99
C ALA A 146 10.65 4.28 -0.15
N GLU A 147 10.72 3.10 -0.77
CA GLU A 147 11.19 1.86 -0.15
C GLU A 147 12.61 2.00 0.42
N ALA A 148 13.51 2.66 -0.32
CA ALA A 148 14.86 2.97 0.14
C ALA A 148 14.88 3.98 1.30
N GLN A 149 14.08 5.05 1.23
CA GLN A 149 14.00 6.05 2.29
C GLN A 149 13.46 5.46 3.60
N THR A 150 12.44 4.61 3.54
CA THR A 150 11.93 3.90 4.72
C THR A 150 13.01 3.03 5.35
N LYS A 151 13.74 2.23 4.57
CA LYS A 151 14.84 1.39 5.07
C LYS A 151 15.99 2.21 5.69
N ILE A 152 16.30 3.38 5.14
CA ILE A 152 17.30 4.30 5.72
C ILE A 152 16.80 4.85 7.06
N ASN A 153 15.53 5.27 7.15
CA ASN A 153 14.93 5.79 8.38
C ASN A 153 14.87 4.71 9.47
N GLU A 154 14.53 3.46 9.12
CA GLU A 154 14.53 2.30 10.01
C GLU A 154 15.94 1.94 10.50
N ALA A 155 16.94 1.96 9.61
CA ALA A 155 18.33 1.75 9.99
C ALA A 155 18.83 2.85 10.94
N PHE A 156 18.46 4.11 10.68
CA PHE A 156 18.85 5.24 11.52
C PHE A 156 18.16 5.22 12.89
N SER A 157 16.87 4.87 12.98
CA SER A 157 16.18 4.73 14.27
C SER A 157 16.69 3.54 15.08
N GLY A 158 17.06 2.43 14.43
CA GLY A 158 17.79 1.32 15.04
C GLY A 158 19.13 1.77 15.64
N ILE A 159 19.98 2.42 14.84
CA ILE A 159 21.27 2.96 15.31
C ILE A 159 21.08 4.00 16.43
N SER A 160 20.07 4.86 16.34
CA SER A 160 19.77 5.84 17.39
C SER A 160 19.35 5.20 18.71
N THR A 161 18.72 4.02 18.66
CA THR A 161 18.35 3.24 19.85
C THR A 161 19.60 2.61 20.47
N GLU A 162 20.43 1.95 19.65
CA GLU A 162 21.71 1.36 20.11
C GLU A 162 22.69 2.43 20.65
N MET A 163 22.79 3.59 20.01
CA MET A 163 23.60 4.73 20.50
C MET A 163 23.07 5.29 21.83
N GLY A 164 21.74 5.31 22.03
CA GLY A 164 21.13 5.71 23.30
C GLY A 164 21.55 4.77 24.45
N ASP A 165 21.47 3.47 24.23
CA ASP A 165 21.87 2.45 25.21
C ASP A 165 23.38 2.49 25.51
N VAL A 166 24.22 2.69 24.49
CA VAL A 166 25.67 2.86 24.65
C VAL A 166 26.00 4.14 25.41
N GLY A 167 25.34 5.26 25.11
CA GLY A 167 25.52 6.52 25.84
C GLY A 167 25.19 6.38 27.33
N GLN A 168 24.09 5.72 27.67
CA GLN A 168 23.74 5.40 29.06
C GLN A 168 24.75 4.44 29.73
N ALA A 169 25.39 3.55 28.98
CA ALA A 169 26.44 2.68 29.51
C ALA A 169 27.74 3.43 29.80
N VAL A 170 28.12 4.38 28.94
CA VAL A 170 29.29 5.25 29.14
C VAL A 170 29.08 6.17 30.35
N GLN A 171 27.94 6.86 30.45
CA GLN A 171 27.64 7.74 31.60
C GLN A 171 27.75 6.98 32.93
N ARG A 172 27.19 5.77 33.02
CA ARG A 172 27.29 4.91 34.22
C ARG A 172 28.73 4.50 34.55
N ALA A 173 29.61 4.38 33.54
CA ALA A 173 31.02 4.08 33.75
C ALA A 173 31.79 5.33 34.22
N GLU A 174 31.48 6.51 33.69
CA GLU A 174 32.03 7.80 34.12
C GLU A 174 31.62 8.13 35.55
N ASP A 175 30.33 8.07 35.88
CA ASP A 175 29.79 8.31 37.23
C ASP A 175 30.45 7.39 38.27
N LYS A 176 30.63 6.12 37.93
CA LYS A 176 31.29 5.13 38.80
C LYS A 176 32.79 5.42 38.97
N THR A 177 33.44 5.94 37.94
CA THR A 177 34.86 6.32 37.99
C THR A 177 35.04 7.58 38.83
N ALA A 178 34.19 8.61 38.62
CA ALA A 178 34.17 9.81 39.45
C ALA A 178 33.89 9.50 40.92
N ALA A 179 32.94 8.59 41.22
CA ALA A 179 32.66 8.14 42.57
C ALA A 179 33.86 7.36 43.19
N MET A 180 34.61 6.60 42.40
CA MET A 180 35.83 5.93 42.84
C MET A 180 36.96 6.93 43.12
N GLN A 181 37.14 7.93 42.27
CA GLN A 181 38.12 9.02 42.45
C GLN A 181 37.78 9.88 43.67
N ALA A 182 36.51 10.25 43.86
CA ALA A 182 36.06 10.99 45.04
C ALA A 182 36.29 10.20 46.34
N ARG A 183 36.06 8.87 46.33
CA ARG A 183 36.40 7.99 47.45
C ARG A 183 37.91 7.90 47.70
N ALA A 184 38.72 7.81 46.64
CA ALA A 184 40.18 7.81 46.77
C ALA A 184 40.67 9.14 47.39
N GLY A 185 40.21 10.29 46.88
CA GLY A 185 40.54 11.59 47.45
C GLY A 185 40.10 11.75 48.91
N ALA A 186 38.92 11.27 49.28
CA ALA A 186 38.47 11.27 50.68
C ALA A 186 39.31 10.35 51.58
N ILE A 187 39.84 9.24 51.06
CA ILE A 187 40.78 8.36 51.78
C ILE A 187 42.15 9.05 51.93
N ASP A 188 42.63 9.72 50.88
CA ASP A 188 43.89 10.50 50.93
C ASP A 188 43.79 11.69 51.91
N GLU A 189 42.64 12.37 51.98
CA GLU A 189 42.37 13.40 53.00
C GLU A 189 42.28 12.82 54.42
N LEU A 190 41.70 11.62 54.61
CA LEU A 190 41.68 10.91 55.89
C LEU A 190 43.10 10.45 56.33
N LEU A 191 43.96 10.08 55.38
CA LEU A 191 45.38 9.82 55.62
C LEU A 191 46.13 11.11 55.99
N ALA A 192 45.97 12.18 55.20
CA ALA A 192 46.67 13.44 55.39
C ALA A 192 46.26 14.19 56.67
N SER A 193 45.01 14.01 57.12
CA SER A 193 44.52 14.53 58.41
C SER A 193 44.96 13.70 59.62
N GLY A 194 45.65 12.57 59.42
CA GLY A 194 46.15 11.69 60.48
C GLY A 194 45.08 10.86 61.18
N ALA A 195 43.82 10.90 60.72
CA ALA A 195 42.69 10.21 61.34
C ALA A 195 42.81 8.67 61.31
N LEU A 196 43.68 8.13 60.45
CA LEU A 196 43.96 6.70 60.31
C LEU A 196 45.14 6.21 61.17
N ASP A 197 45.98 7.10 61.71
CA ASP A 197 47.16 6.76 62.52
C ASP A 197 46.89 6.75 64.04
N GLU A 198 45.66 7.07 64.49
CA GLU A 198 45.26 6.84 65.89
C GLU A 198 45.01 5.35 66.18
N PRO A 199 45.80 4.69 67.06
CA PRO A 199 45.58 3.31 67.47
C PRO A 199 44.41 3.25 68.48
N GLY A 200 43.18 3.48 67.99
CA GLY A 200 41.97 3.52 68.80
C GLY A 200 40.68 3.86 68.04
N ALA A 201 40.76 4.42 66.83
CA ALA A 201 39.59 4.88 66.08
C ALA A 201 38.59 3.77 65.68
N LEU A 202 39.05 2.51 65.57
CA LEU A 202 38.22 1.34 65.27
C LEU A 202 37.22 0.96 66.38
N GLY A 203 37.30 1.56 67.58
CA GLY A 203 36.38 1.32 68.68
C GLY A 203 35.06 2.13 68.63
N ARG A 204 34.92 3.11 67.73
CA ARG A 204 33.80 4.07 67.74
C ARG A 204 32.55 3.63 66.96
N GLY A 205 32.54 2.42 66.40
CA GLY A 205 31.38 1.87 65.68
C GLY A 205 30.21 1.44 66.58
N ASP A 206 30.46 1.17 67.86
CA ASP A 206 29.49 0.57 68.79
C ASP A 206 28.40 1.57 69.28
N ASP A 207 28.65 2.88 69.20
CA ASP A 207 27.66 3.88 69.61
C ASP A 207 26.63 4.19 68.52
N ILE A 208 27.05 4.34 67.25
CA ILE A 208 26.10 4.56 66.13
C ILE A 208 25.26 3.30 65.90
N SER A 209 25.84 2.11 66.06
CA SER A 209 25.07 0.86 66.04
C SER A 209 24.06 0.78 67.19
N ARG A 210 24.43 1.16 68.43
CA ARG A 210 23.46 1.27 69.54
C ARG A 210 22.35 2.28 69.27
N GLU A 211 22.68 3.44 68.72
CA GLU A 211 21.71 4.52 68.50
C GLU A 211 20.72 4.16 67.37
N LEU A 212 21.19 3.48 66.31
CA LEU A 212 20.32 2.89 65.28
C LEU A 212 19.43 1.77 65.82
N GLU A 213 19.97 0.85 66.64
CA GLU A 213 19.21 -0.22 67.29
C GLU A 213 18.16 0.34 68.28
N GLN A 214 18.47 1.46 68.93
CA GLN A 214 17.57 2.16 69.84
C GLN A 214 16.45 2.91 69.08
N MET A 215 16.75 3.48 67.90
CA MET A 215 15.75 4.07 67.01
C MET A 215 14.86 3.01 66.34
N SER A 216 15.39 1.86 65.93
CA SER A 216 14.56 0.75 65.44
C SER A 216 13.68 0.20 66.55
N SER A 217 14.23 0.02 67.76
CA SER A 217 13.45 -0.37 68.95
C SER A 217 12.30 0.61 69.24
N GLN A 218 12.50 1.93 69.13
CA GLN A 218 11.41 2.91 69.27
C GLN A 218 10.38 2.81 68.15
N SER A 219 10.82 2.72 66.89
CA SER A 219 9.93 2.57 65.72
C SER A 219 9.08 1.29 65.78
N ASP A 220 9.67 0.18 66.22
CA ASP A 220 8.99 -1.11 66.36
C ASP A 220 8.00 -1.07 67.54
N VAL A 221 8.37 -0.47 68.67
CA VAL A 221 7.46 -0.27 69.82
C VAL A 221 6.30 0.66 69.48
N GLU A 222 6.50 1.73 68.71
CA GLU A 222 5.41 2.61 68.26
C GLU A 222 4.50 1.91 67.24
N SER A 223 5.06 1.08 66.36
CA SER A 223 4.30 0.23 65.44
C SER A 223 3.45 -0.81 66.17
N GLU A 224 4.02 -1.46 67.20
CA GLU A 224 3.32 -2.45 68.01
C GLU A 224 2.26 -1.79 68.94
N LEU A 225 2.53 -0.59 69.46
CA LEU A 225 1.55 0.21 70.22
C LEU A 225 0.39 0.69 69.34
N ALA A 226 0.65 1.08 68.08
CA ALA A 226 -0.39 1.40 67.11
C ALA A 226 -1.24 0.16 66.77
N ALA A 227 -0.60 -1.00 66.57
CA ALA A 227 -1.29 -2.26 66.36
C ALA A 227 -2.17 -2.66 67.57
N LEU A 228 -1.68 -2.48 68.80
CA LEU A 228 -2.44 -2.74 70.03
C LEU A 228 -3.62 -1.78 70.22
N LYS A 229 -3.43 -0.48 69.97
CA LYS A 229 -4.52 0.51 69.98
C LYS A 229 -5.62 0.19 68.96
N SER A 230 -5.26 -0.41 67.82
CA SER A 230 -6.24 -0.84 66.80
C SER A 230 -7.05 -2.09 67.18
N LYS A 231 -6.68 -2.80 68.25
CA LYS A 231 -7.23 -4.12 68.62
C LYS A 231 -8.03 -4.20 69.92
N SER A 232 -8.25 -3.09 70.65
CA SER A 232 -9.16 -3.06 71.79
C SER A 232 -10.58 -2.61 71.37
N PRO A 233 -11.60 -3.49 71.44
CA PRO A 233 -12.96 -3.15 71.05
C PRO A 233 -13.78 -2.54 72.21
N THR A 234 -14.89 -1.89 71.85
CA THR A 234 -16.15 -1.55 72.59
C THR A 234 -16.53 -0.11 72.24
N GLN A 235 -17.28 0.17 71.16
CA GLN A 235 -18.70 -0.13 70.90
C GLN A 235 -19.67 0.90 71.49
N GLY A 236 -20.26 1.71 70.60
CA GLY A 236 -21.58 2.33 70.77
C GLY A 236 -21.60 3.87 70.85
N GLN A 237 -22.69 4.55 70.45
CA GLN A 237 -23.88 4.12 69.70
C GLN A 237 -24.75 5.35 69.32
N LEU A 238 -25.34 5.37 68.11
CA LEU A 238 -26.33 6.37 67.59
C LEU A 238 -25.82 7.83 67.44
N GLY A 239 -26.34 8.66 66.52
CA GLY A 239 -27.29 8.44 65.43
C GLY A 239 -27.79 9.78 64.81
N ALA A 240 -28.35 9.72 63.59
CA ALA A 240 -29.20 10.72 62.91
C ALA A 240 -28.67 12.15 62.58
N GLY A 241 -28.73 12.51 61.29
CA GLY A 241 -29.56 13.65 60.85
C GLY A 241 -28.94 14.88 60.13
N ALA A 242 -29.38 15.06 58.87
CA ALA A 242 -29.69 16.34 58.17
C ALA A 242 -28.60 17.26 57.55
N GLY A 243 -28.97 17.92 56.43
CA GLY A 243 -28.28 19.02 55.71
C GLY A 243 -27.32 18.54 54.61
N GLU A 244 -27.66 18.55 53.31
CA GLU A 244 -27.73 19.69 52.36
C GLU A 244 -26.33 20.30 52.06
N ASP A 245 -25.89 20.57 50.82
CA ASP A 245 -26.62 20.80 49.55
C ASP A 245 -25.80 20.39 48.29
N GLN A 246 -26.46 20.34 47.12
CA GLN A 246 -25.91 20.17 45.75
C GLN A 246 -25.54 21.56 45.13
N PRO A 247 -25.31 21.76 43.80
CA PRO A 247 -25.06 20.87 42.65
C PRO A 247 -23.60 21.07 42.10
N VAL A 248 -23.15 20.83 40.85
CA VAL A 248 -23.75 20.57 39.53
C VAL A 248 -22.89 19.59 38.70
N LEU A 249 -23.45 19.10 37.60
CA LEU A 249 -22.80 18.33 36.51
C LEU A 249 -22.12 19.28 35.50
N ASP A 250 -21.10 18.81 34.78
CA ASP A 250 -21.19 18.78 33.31
C ASP A 250 -20.29 17.69 32.70
N ALA A 251 -20.69 17.15 31.55
CA ALA A 251 -19.99 16.09 30.82
C ALA A 251 -20.08 16.31 29.31
N ALA A 252 -18.93 16.61 28.71
CA ALA A 252 -18.67 16.57 27.27
C ALA A 252 -17.27 15.92 27.08
N GLU A 253 -16.94 15.27 25.97
CA GLU A 253 -17.57 15.31 24.64
C GLU A 253 -17.24 14.01 23.89
N GLN A 254 -18.20 13.43 23.16
CA GLN A 254 -17.89 12.45 22.11
C GLN A 254 -18.79 12.67 20.90
N THR A 255 -18.11 12.77 19.74
CA THR A 255 -18.55 12.40 18.39
C THR A 255 -19.84 13.00 17.84
N ASP A 256 -19.75 13.63 16.66
CA ASP A 256 -20.48 13.15 15.49
C ASP A 256 -19.84 13.64 14.17
N PRO A 257 -20.24 13.14 12.97
CA PRO A 257 -19.34 12.96 11.84
C PRO A 257 -19.70 13.84 10.63
N GLN A 258 -18.93 13.73 9.54
CA GLN A 258 -19.31 14.33 8.26
C GLN A 258 -19.43 13.29 7.15
N LYS A 259 -20.65 13.12 6.63
CA LYS A 259 -20.88 12.75 5.24
C LYS A 259 -22.28 13.11 4.75
N ASN A 260 -22.38 13.30 3.44
CA ASN A 260 -23.58 13.49 2.61
C ASN A 260 -24.22 14.89 2.66
N THR A 261 -24.70 15.47 1.56
CA THR A 261 -24.52 15.21 0.10
C THR A 261 -25.13 16.39 -0.65
N GLU A 262 -24.49 16.84 -1.73
CA GLU A 262 -25.11 17.08 -3.05
C GLU A 262 -24.06 16.74 -4.14
#